data_AF-A0A3D1GXW4-F1
#
_entry.id   AF-A0A3D1GXW4-F1
#
_cell.length_a   1.000
_cell.length_b   1.000
_cell.length_c   1.000
_cell.angle_alpha   90.00
_cell.angle_beta   90.00
_cell.angle_gamma   90.00
#
_symmetry.space_group_name_H-M   'P 1'
#
loop_
_entity.id
_entity.type
_entity.pdbx_description
1 polymer ?
#
loop_
_entity_poly.entity_id
_entity_poly.type
_entity_poly.pdbx_seq_one_letter_code
_entity_poly.pdbx_strand_id
1 'polypeptide(L)'
;MRKKLLRLSLAFLVSVMPALPMLAQIPEGYYSSLKGKKGAELKTAIWKIIKNAKVLEYGSGDQSTWWGFYVTDVTDDGYCIDRYSPRNSWQKYGRRGSSISGMNH
;
A
#
# COMPACT_ATOMS: atom_id res chain seq x y z
N MET A 1 -2.11 43.65 16.17
CA MET A 1 -3.24 42.70 16.04
C MET A 1 -3.01 41.61 14.98
N ARG A 2 -2.55 41.92 13.76
CA ARG A 2 -2.26 40.93 12.69
C ARG A 2 -1.40 39.72 13.10
N LYS A 3 -0.30 39.93 13.84
CA LYS A 3 0.59 38.85 14.31
C LYS A 3 -0.06 37.91 15.36
N LYS A 4 -1.02 38.41 16.15
CA LYS A 4 -1.79 37.59 17.11
C LYS A 4 -2.84 36.74 16.39
N LEU A 5 -3.54 37.34 15.40
CA LEU A 5 -4.45 36.59 14.53
C LEU A 5 -3.72 35.46 13.77
N LEU A 6 -2.53 35.75 13.23
CA LEU A 6 -1.72 34.77 12.49
C LEU A 6 -1.26 33.59 13.35
N ARG A 7 -0.96 33.85 14.63
CA ARG A 7 -0.57 32.82 15.61
C ARG A 7 -1.76 31.97 16.04
N LEU A 8 -2.94 32.57 16.18
CA LEU A 8 -4.18 31.86 16.48
C LEU A 8 -4.63 30.97 15.30
N SER A 9 -4.53 31.46 14.05
CA SER A 9 -4.84 30.65 12.87
C SER A 9 -3.85 29.51 12.65
N LEU A 10 -2.56 29.72 12.94
CA LEU A 10 -1.54 28.67 12.89
C LEU A 10 -1.74 27.61 13.98
N ALA A 11 -2.10 28.03 15.21
CA ALA A 11 -2.44 27.11 16.30
C ALA A 11 -3.69 26.27 15.99
N PHE A 12 -4.69 26.87 15.33
CA PHE A 12 -5.89 26.15 14.87
C PHE A 12 -5.56 25.11 13.80
N LEU A 13 -4.73 25.45 12.80
CA LEU A 13 -4.25 24.50 11.78
C LEU A 13 -3.48 23.31 12.38
N VAL A 14 -2.61 23.55 13.37
CA VAL A 14 -1.87 22.49 14.06
C VAL A 14 -2.80 21.60 14.90
N SER A 15 -3.88 22.14 15.47
CA SER A 15 -4.85 21.35 16.24
C SER A 15 -5.74 20.42 15.41
N VAL A 16 -5.90 20.69 14.11
CA VAL A 16 -6.74 19.88 13.20
C VAL A 16 -5.94 18.80 12.45
N MET A 17 -4.60 18.92 12.40
CA MET A 17 -3.71 17.92 11.77
C MET A 17 -3.72 16.49 12.36
N PRO A 18 -3.97 16.23 13.66
CA PRO A 18 -3.92 14.87 14.17
C PRO A 18 -5.10 13.97 13.74
N ALA A 19 -6.10 14.48 13.02
CA ALA A 19 -7.22 13.68 12.50
C ALA A 19 -6.89 12.89 11.21
N LEU A 20 -5.70 13.07 10.62
CA LEU A 20 -5.35 12.49 9.32
C LEU A 20 -5.08 10.97 9.26
N PRO A 21 -4.76 10.21 10.34
CA PRO A 21 -4.57 8.76 10.19
C PRO A 21 -5.87 7.95 10.19
N MET A 22 -7.07 8.56 10.21
CA MET A 22 -8.34 7.83 10.23
C MET A 22 -8.71 7.14 8.90
N LEU A 23 -7.94 7.33 7.83
CA LEU A 23 -8.27 6.83 6.48
C LEU A 23 -8.07 5.32 6.27
N ALA A 24 -7.56 4.59 7.26
CA ALA A 24 -7.30 3.15 7.15
C ALA A 24 -7.85 2.31 8.32
N GLN A 25 -8.70 2.89 9.18
CA GLN A 25 -9.22 2.14 10.32
C GLN A 25 -10.25 1.12 9.85
N ILE A 26 -10.02 -0.14 10.20
CA ILE A 26 -10.97 -1.23 9.96
C ILE A 26 -12.31 -0.85 10.62
N PRO A 27 -13.44 -0.87 9.89
CA PRO A 27 -14.74 -0.51 10.45
C PRO A 27 -15.04 -1.30 11.72
N GLU A 28 -15.77 -0.68 12.64
CA GLU A 28 -16.23 -1.38 13.83
C GLU A 28 -17.02 -2.64 13.41
N GLY A 29 -16.70 -3.78 14.03
CA GLY A 29 -17.38 -5.04 13.75
C GLY A 29 -17.05 -5.68 12.41
N TYR A 30 -16.04 -5.21 11.65
CA TYR A 30 -15.67 -5.77 10.34
C TYR A 30 -15.48 -7.30 10.33
N TYR A 31 -14.96 -7.88 11.42
CA TYR A 31 -14.78 -9.33 11.59
C TYR A 31 -15.78 -9.98 12.56
N SER A 32 -16.77 -9.25 13.05
CA SER A 32 -17.75 -9.75 14.04
C SER A 32 -18.49 -11.01 13.54
N SER A 33 -18.80 -11.04 12.25
CA SER A 33 -19.47 -12.16 11.57
C SER A 33 -18.64 -13.45 11.53
N LEU A 34 -17.34 -13.40 11.87
CA LEU A 34 -16.46 -14.57 11.91
C LEU A 34 -16.49 -15.31 13.25
N LYS A 35 -17.02 -14.68 14.31
CA LYS A 35 -16.99 -15.22 15.67
C LYS A 35 -17.69 -16.58 15.73
N GLY A 36 -16.99 -17.59 16.26
CA GLY A 36 -17.52 -18.95 16.44
C GLY A 36 -17.49 -19.84 15.19
N LYS A 37 -17.20 -19.32 14.00
CA LYS A 37 -17.12 -20.10 12.76
C LYS A 37 -15.83 -20.90 12.69
N LYS A 38 -15.88 -22.10 12.08
CA LYS A 38 -14.73 -22.99 11.89
C LYS A 38 -14.74 -23.64 10.51
N GLY A 39 -13.61 -24.21 10.10
CA GLY A 39 -13.49 -25.03 8.89
C GLY A 39 -13.99 -24.34 7.62
N ALA A 40 -14.83 -25.03 6.84
CA ALA A 40 -15.39 -24.52 5.59
C ALA A 40 -16.23 -23.25 5.80
N GLU A 41 -16.99 -23.19 6.89
CA GLU A 41 -17.86 -22.05 7.19
C GLU A 41 -17.06 -20.76 7.40
N LEU A 42 -15.94 -20.86 8.13
CA LEU A 42 -15.03 -19.73 8.33
C LEU A 42 -14.40 -19.27 6.99
N LYS A 43 -13.94 -20.22 6.17
CA LYS A 43 -13.35 -19.90 4.85
C LYS A 43 -14.34 -19.16 3.96
N THR A 44 -15.58 -19.62 3.89
CA THR A 44 -16.64 -18.96 3.11
C THR A 44 -16.98 -17.59 3.67
N ALA A 45 -17.07 -17.43 5.00
CA ALA A 45 -17.36 -16.15 5.63
C ALA A 45 -16.25 -15.12 5.34
N ILE A 46 -14.98 -15.51 5.48
CA ILE A 46 -13.84 -14.65 5.13
C ILE A 46 -13.89 -14.29 3.64
N TRP A 47 -14.06 -15.26 2.75
CA TRP A 47 -14.14 -15.02 1.31
C TRP A 47 -15.21 -13.98 0.97
N LYS A 48 -16.40 -14.06 1.56
CA LYS A 48 -17.46 -13.06 1.33
C LYS A 48 -17.07 -11.63 1.73
N ILE A 49 -16.24 -11.47 2.78
CA ILE A 49 -15.74 -10.17 3.24
C ILE A 49 -14.69 -9.61 2.28
N ILE A 50 -13.74 -10.46 1.83
CA ILE A 50 -12.54 -9.98 1.12
C ILE A 50 -12.57 -10.20 -0.40
N LYS A 51 -13.60 -10.87 -0.95
CA LYS A 51 -13.65 -11.27 -2.38
C LYS A 51 -13.48 -10.11 -3.36
N ASN A 52 -13.90 -8.91 -2.98
CA ASN A 52 -13.85 -7.72 -3.82
C ASN A 52 -12.66 -6.84 -3.41
N ALA A 53 -11.45 -7.34 -3.63
CA ALA A 53 -10.23 -6.58 -3.40
C ALA A 53 -9.87 -5.76 -4.64
N LYS A 54 -9.36 -4.54 -4.43
CA LYS A 54 -8.63 -3.82 -5.47
C LYS A 54 -7.23 -4.43 -5.54
N VAL A 55 -6.97 -5.20 -6.59
CA VAL A 55 -5.67 -5.81 -6.87
C VAL A 55 -5.01 -5.10 -8.04
N LEU A 56 -3.67 -5.08 -8.05
CA LEU A 56 -2.92 -4.62 -9.22
C LEU A 56 -3.07 -5.66 -10.34
N GLU A 57 -3.11 -5.18 -11.58
CA GLU A 57 -3.01 -6.07 -12.74
C GLU A 57 -1.63 -6.74 -12.77
N TYR A 58 -1.54 -7.93 -13.36
CA TYR A 58 -0.26 -8.60 -13.48
C TYR A 58 0.57 -7.99 -14.63
N GLY A 59 1.88 -7.84 -14.43
CA GLY A 59 2.81 -7.37 -15.44
C GLY A 59 3.10 -5.87 -15.36
N SER A 60 3.33 -5.29 -16.52
CA SER A 60 3.80 -3.92 -16.75
C SER A 60 2.66 -2.92 -16.93
N GLY A 61 2.95 -1.64 -16.78
CA GLY A 61 1.99 -0.54 -16.95
C GLY A 61 1.50 0.07 -15.65
N ASP A 62 0.65 1.08 -15.76
CA ASP A 62 0.10 1.81 -14.63
C ASP A 62 -0.88 0.94 -13.84
N GLN A 63 -0.75 0.95 -12.50
CA GLN A 63 -1.55 0.10 -11.61
C GLN A 63 -1.36 -1.43 -11.84
N SER A 64 -0.24 -1.84 -12.44
CA SER A 64 0.18 -3.25 -12.54
C SER A 64 1.27 -3.62 -11.52
N THR A 65 1.63 -4.90 -11.41
CA THR A 65 2.60 -5.39 -10.41
C THR A 65 3.94 -4.67 -10.48
N TRP A 66 4.49 -4.39 -11.67
CA TRP A 66 5.76 -3.66 -11.81
C TRP A 66 5.69 -2.21 -11.36
N TRP A 67 4.51 -1.59 -11.40
CA TRP A 67 4.30 -0.24 -10.87
C TRP A 67 4.35 -0.19 -9.35
N GLY A 68 3.86 -1.26 -8.70
CA GLY A 68 3.94 -1.48 -7.26
C GLY A 68 5.37 -1.81 -6.82
N PHE A 69 6.01 -2.79 -7.46
CA PHE A 69 7.37 -3.22 -7.13
C PHE A 69 8.38 -2.07 -7.21
N TYR A 70 8.24 -1.17 -8.18
CA TYR A 70 9.07 0.04 -8.26
C TYR A 70 9.09 0.87 -6.97
N VAL A 71 8.04 0.81 -6.15
CA VAL A 71 7.98 1.54 -4.87
C VAL A 71 8.35 0.67 -3.68
N THR A 72 7.95 -0.61 -3.68
CA THR A 72 8.13 -1.48 -2.52
C THR A 72 9.50 -2.15 -2.48
N ASP A 73 10.11 -2.35 -3.64
CA ASP A 73 11.28 -3.22 -3.82
C ASP A 73 12.45 -2.44 -4.46
N VAL A 74 12.41 -1.10 -4.46
CA VAL A 74 13.51 -0.26 -4.93
C VAL A 74 14.47 0.10 -3.80
N THR A 75 15.77 -0.01 -4.06
CA THR A 75 16.81 0.53 -3.18
C THR A 75 17.08 2.00 -3.46
N ASP A 76 17.76 2.69 -2.55
CA ASP A 76 18.14 4.11 -2.72
C ASP A 76 18.99 4.34 -3.99
N ASP A 77 19.76 3.34 -4.44
CA ASP A 77 20.57 3.37 -5.67
C ASP A 77 19.83 2.86 -6.92
N GLY A 78 18.52 2.60 -6.82
CA GLY A 78 17.61 2.31 -7.94
C GLY A 78 17.55 0.85 -8.40
N TYR A 79 18.06 -0.08 -7.60
CA TYR A 79 18.02 -1.51 -7.90
C TYR A 79 16.74 -2.15 -7.36
N CYS A 80 16.23 -3.14 -8.09
CA CYS A 80 15.19 -4.04 -7.59
C CYS A 80 15.80 -5.02 -6.59
N ILE A 81 15.19 -5.11 -5.41
CA ILE A 81 15.51 -6.09 -4.38
C ILE A 81 15.01 -7.45 -4.86
N ASP A 82 15.88 -8.20 -5.53
CA ASP A 82 15.63 -9.61 -5.82
C ASP A 82 16.02 -10.45 -4.60
N ARG A 83 15.02 -10.76 -3.78
CA ARG A 83 15.17 -11.45 -2.48
C ARG A 83 15.89 -12.81 -2.58
N TYR A 84 15.83 -13.45 -3.75
CA TYR A 84 16.38 -14.79 -3.95
C TYR A 84 17.70 -14.80 -4.72
N SER A 85 18.26 -13.62 -5.02
CA SER A 85 19.48 -13.46 -5.78
C SER A 85 20.53 -12.62 -5.04
N PRO A 86 21.82 -12.88 -5.24
CA PRO A 86 22.87 -12.04 -4.66
C PRO A 86 22.82 -10.61 -5.21
N ARG A 87 23.20 -9.62 -4.40
CA ARG A 87 23.08 -8.20 -4.77
C ARG A 87 23.78 -7.82 -6.08
N ASN A 88 24.86 -8.53 -6.45
CA ASN A 88 25.60 -8.26 -7.68
C ASN A 88 24.87 -8.70 -8.96
N SER A 89 23.79 -9.48 -8.88
CA SER A 89 22.95 -9.82 -10.04
C SER A 89 21.68 -8.97 -10.14
N TRP A 90 21.43 -8.10 -9.16
CA TRP A 90 20.26 -7.24 -9.16
C TRP A 90 20.28 -6.29 -10.35
N GLN A 91 19.09 -6.02 -10.89
CA GLN A 91 18.90 -5.15 -12.03
C GLN A 91 18.31 -3.82 -11.59
N LYS A 92 18.70 -2.74 -12.27
CA LYS A 92 18.12 -1.43 -12.04
C LYS A 92 16.71 -1.36 -12.61
N TYR A 93 15.83 -0.66 -11.91
CA TYR A 93 14.57 -0.26 -12.50
C TYR A 93 14.80 0.72 -13.67
N GLY A 94 13.96 0.58 -14.69
CA GLY A 94 13.79 1.61 -15.71
C GLY A 94 12.82 2.69 -15.22
N ARG A 95 11.75 2.90 -15.99
CA ARG A 95 10.64 3.78 -15.58
C ARG A 95 9.70 3.02 -14.65
N ARG A 96 8.99 3.74 -13.78
CA ARG A 96 7.93 3.16 -12.96
C ARG A 96 6.89 2.47 -13.83
N GLY A 97 6.51 1.25 -13.46
CA GLY A 97 5.59 0.42 -14.25
C GLY A 97 6.27 -0.40 -15.36
N SER A 98 7.54 -0.17 -15.66
CA SER A 98 8.28 -1.04 -16.58
C SER A 98 8.81 -2.27 -15.86
N SER A 99 8.55 -3.44 -16.44
CA SER A 99 9.26 -4.67 -16.09
C SER A 99 10.76 -4.51 -16.29
N ILE A 100 11.53 -5.19 -15.45
CA ILE A 100 12.96 -5.36 -15.63
C ILE A 100 13.24 -6.34 -16.77
N SER A 101 14.31 -6.10 -17.53
CA SER A 101 14.72 -6.96 -18.64
C SER A 101 14.90 -8.41 -18.20
N GLY A 102 14.31 -9.35 -18.94
CA GLY A 102 14.37 -10.78 -18.63
C GLY A 102 13.38 -11.25 -17.56
N MET A 103 12.49 -10.36 -17.07
CA MET A 103 11.41 -10.71 -16.16
C MET A 103 10.04 -10.62 -16.87
N ASN A 104 9.01 -11.22 -16.28
CA ASN A 104 7.68 -11.27 -16.87
C ASN A 104 7.15 -9.87 -17.21
N HIS A 105 6.59 -9.70 -18.41
CA HIS A 105 6.05 -8.44 -18.91
C HIS A 105 4.56 -8.31 -18.70
#